data_AF-A0A0Q3NAA1-F1
#
_entry.id   AF-A0A0Q3NAA1-F1
#
_cell.length_a   1.000
_cell.length_b   1.000
_cell.length_c   1.000
_cell.angle_alpha   90.00
_cell.angle_beta   90.00
_cell.angle_gamma   90.00
#
_symmetry.space_group_name_H-M   'P 1'
#
loop_
_entity.id
_entity.type
_entity.pdbx_description
1 polymer ?
#
loop_
_entity_poly.entity_id
_entity_poly.type
_entity_poly.pdbx_seq_one_letter_code
_entity_poly.pdbx_strand_id
1 'polypeptide(L)'
;MWIFFLQALGYDVHPDEYHSYVHGRLPYDRIAADPRLALLLQSIPQRKILFTNSDRAHMERALERLGVDEACFDDVVCFETMNPHLFGGDGQDRTDVVLKPSVDAILVGLRVAGTNPRRTLFLDDSERNIAAGKALGLRTALVGKRVRSKEADYALETIGSLQRAIPEIWGVAAGAVDGELQPDHNVEKNKSMRAELDSVIQPTSIQA
;
A
#
# COMPACT_ATOMS: atom_id res chain seq x y z
N MET A 1 -17.60 -12.02 1.42
CA MET A 1 -17.59 -12.98 2.54
C MET A 1 -19.02 -13.43 2.78
N TRP A 2 -19.28 -14.75 2.87
CA TRP A 2 -20.65 -15.30 2.76
C TRP A 2 -21.43 -15.30 4.08
N ILE A 3 -20.77 -15.10 5.22
CA ILE A 3 -21.45 -15.04 6.54
C ILE A 3 -22.55 -13.97 6.59
N PHE A 4 -22.35 -12.83 5.94
CA PHE A 4 -23.33 -11.74 5.96
C PHE A 4 -24.58 -12.05 5.17
N PHE A 5 -24.45 -12.88 4.12
CA PHE A 5 -25.63 -13.40 3.45
C PHE A 5 -26.43 -14.30 4.38
N LEU A 6 -25.77 -15.10 5.22
CA LEU A 6 -26.42 -15.94 6.22
C LEU A 6 -27.08 -15.10 7.32
N GLN A 7 -26.39 -14.11 7.88
CA GLN A 7 -26.96 -13.22 8.89
C GLN A 7 -28.12 -12.39 8.34
N ALA A 8 -28.02 -11.86 7.11
CA ALA A 8 -29.13 -11.15 6.45
C ALA A 8 -30.35 -12.03 6.18
N LEU A 9 -30.16 -13.35 6.06
CA LEU A 9 -31.24 -14.33 5.97
C LEU A 9 -31.80 -14.76 7.34
N GLY A 10 -31.30 -14.19 8.44
CA GLY A 10 -31.76 -14.47 9.80
C GLY A 10 -31.09 -15.66 10.47
N TYR A 11 -29.98 -16.16 9.93
CA TYR A 11 -29.19 -17.20 10.62
C TYR A 11 -28.32 -16.56 11.70
N ASP A 12 -28.42 -17.09 12.91
CA ASP A 12 -27.56 -16.72 14.04
C ASP A 12 -26.22 -17.46 13.90
N VAL A 13 -25.26 -16.81 13.24
CA VAL A 13 -23.91 -17.31 13.04
C VAL A 13 -22.94 -16.27 13.54
N HIS A 14 -22.16 -16.63 14.56
CA HIS A 14 -21.13 -15.76 15.11
C HIS A 14 -19.95 -15.63 14.12
N PRO A 15 -19.36 -14.44 13.93
CA PRO A 15 -18.20 -14.24 13.07
C PRO A 15 -17.04 -15.21 13.33
N ASP A 16 -16.69 -15.44 14.59
CA ASP A 16 -15.61 -16.36 14.95
C ASP A 16 -15.88 -17.81 14.53
N GLU A 17 -17.11 -18.29 14.74
CA GLU A 17 -17.47 -19.65 14.36
C GLU A 17 -17.39 -19.84 12.85
N TYR A 18 -17.88 -18.86 12.09
CA TYR A 18 -17.80 -18.88 10.65
C TYR A 18 -16.36 -18.79 10.14
N HIS A 19 -15.54 -17.87 10.66
CA HIS A 19 -14.15 -17.73 10.24
C HIS A 19 -13.33 -18.97 10.59
N SER A 20 -13.53 -19.52 11.79
CA SER A 20 -12.93 -20.81 12.17
C SER A 20 -13.33 -21.92 11.20
N TYR A 21 -14.61 -22.01 10.84
CA TYR A 21 -15.10 -23.00 9.89
C TYR A 21 -14.52 -22.83 8.48
N VAL A 22 -14.57 -21.62 7.94
CA VAL A 22 -14.17 -21.33 6.55
C VAL A 22 -12.66 -21.28 6.42
N HIS A 23 -12.00 -20.42 7.20
CA HIS A 23 -10.56 -20.24 7.11
C HIS A 23 -9.78 -21.37 7.79
N GLY A 24 -10.35 -22.07 8.77
CA GLY A 24 -9.71 -23.25 9.38
C GLY A 24 -9.61 -24.46 8.45
N ARG A 25 -10.39 -24.51 7.36
CA ARG A 25 -10.35 -25.60 6.36
C ARG A 25 -9.62 -25.25 5.07
N LEU A 26 -9.04 -24.06 4.98
CA LEU A 26 -8.28 -23.68 3.79
C LEU A 26 -6.98 -24.50 3.70
N PRO A 27 -6.58 -24.91 2.48
CA PRO A 27 -5.35 -25.69 2.28
C PRO A 27 -4.10 -24.78 2.31
N TYR A 28 -3.71 -24.31 3.49
CA TYR A 28 -2.54 -23.43 3.70
C TYR A 28 -1.22 -24.06 3.25
N ASP A 29 -1.16 -25.39 3.19
CA ASP A 29 -0.07 -26.18 2.64
C ASP A 29 0.26 -25.83 1.17
N ARG A 30 -0.71 -25.29 0.43
CA ARG A 30 -0.50 -24.80 -0.95
C ARG A 30 0.19 -23.44 -1.05
N ILE A 31 0.30 -22.72 0.07
CA ILE A 31 1.08 -21.49 0.14
C ILE A 31 2.54 -21.90 0.36
N ALA A 32 3.37 -21.59 -0.62
CA ALA A 32 4.81 -21.76 -0.55
C ALA A 32 5.45 -20.54 0.12
N ALA A 33 6.53 -20.77 0.87
CA ALA A 33 7.34 -19.69 1.40
C ALA A 33 7.91 -18.83 0.27
N ASP A 34 7.97 -17.51 0.49
CA ASP A 34 8.53 -16.56 -0.46
C ASP A 34 9.59 -15.69 0.24
N PRO A 35 10.85 -16.15 0.29
CA PRO A 35 11.94 -15.38 0.87
C PRO A 35 12.19 -14.04 0.16
N ARG A 36 11.83 -13.92 -1.12
CA ARG A 36 12.00 -12.68 -1.87
C ARG A 36 10.98 -11.64 -1.43
N LEU A 37 9.74 -12.05 -1.17
CA LEU A 37 8.73 -11.19 -0.57
C LEU A 37 9.16 -10.71 0.82
N ALA A 38 9.64 -11.60 1.67
CA ALA A 38 10.11 -11.24 3.02
C ALA A 38 11.22 -10.18 2.97
N LEU A 39 12.25 -10.39 2.13
CA LEU A 39 13.34 -9.43 1.94
C LEU A 39 12.85 -8.09 1.36
N LEU A 40 11.91 -8.13 0.40
CA LEU A 40 11.33 -6.92 -0.16
C LEU A 40 10.62 -6.10 0.92
N LEU A 41 9.76 -6.73 1.72
CA LEU A 41 8.98 -6.06 2.77
C LEU A 41 9.90 -5.45 3.84
N GLN A 42 10.96 -6.16 4.23
CA GLN A 42 11.99 -5.65 5.13
C GLN A 42 12.76 -4.46 4.54
N SER A 43 12.98 -4.47 3.23
CA SER A 43 13.74 -3.39 2.58
C SER A 43 12.99 -2.06 2.51
N ILE A 44 11.66 -2.05 2.60
CA ILE A 44 10.84 -0.83 2.52
C ILE A 44 11.08 0.03 3.77
N PRO A 45 11.62 1.26 3.66
CA PRO A 45 11.90 2.08 4.85
C PRO A 45 10.67 2.79 5.42
N GLN A 46 9.55 2.83 4.68
CA GLN A 46 8.30 3.46 5.12
C GLN A 46 7.60 2.61 6.17
N ARG A 47 6.78 3.30 6.96
CA ARG A 47 5.75 2.67 7.77
C ARG A 47 4.84 1.81 6.89
N LYS A 48 4.63 0.56 7.27
CA LYS A 48 3.83 -0.43 6.56
C LYS A 48 2.65 -0.85 7.43
N ILE A 49 1.48 -0.94 6.83
CA ILE A 49 0.25 -1.35 7.52
C ILE A 49 -0.34 -2.49 6.72
N LEU A 50 -0.60 -3.63 7.37
CA LEU A 50 -1.29 -4.75 6.75
C LEU A 50 -2.79 -4.48 6.83
N PHE A 51 -3.47 -4.40 5.68
CA PHE A 51 -4.90 -4.14 5.62
C PHE A 51 -5.65 -5.26 4.91
N THR A 52 -6.33 -6.12 5.67
CA THR A 52 -7.04 -7.32 5.18
C THR A 52 -8.52 -7.32 5.55
N ASN A 53 -9.34 -7.95 4.70
CA ASN A 53 -10.75 -8.22 5.01
C ASN A 53 -10.93 -9.49 5.88
N SER A 54 -9.87 -10.28 6.06
CA SER A 54 -9.92 -11.52 6.85
C SER A 54 -9.71 -11.26 8.33
N ASP A 55 -10.06 -12.24 9.16
CA ASP A 55 -9.69 -12.30 10.57
C ASP A 55 -8.19 -12.43 10.79
N ARG A 56 -7.77 -12.09 12.00
CA ARG A 56 -6.37 -12.14 12.43
C ARG A 56 -5.77 -13.55 12.32
N ALA A 57 -6.50 -14.60 12.69
CA ALA A 57 -5.98 -15.96 12.66
C ALA A 57 -5.74 -16.48 11.22
N HIS A 58 -6.56 -16.06 10.25
CA HIS A 58 -6.27 -16.31 8.83
C HIS A 58 -5.02 -15.57 8.35
N MET A 59 -4.89 -14.29 8.71
CA MET A 59 -3.73 -13.47 8.36
C MET A 59 -2.42 -14.08 8.89
N GLU A 60 -2.37 -14.41 10.18
CA GLU A 60 -1.18 -14.97 10.84
C GLU A 60 -0.72 -16.27 10.16
N ARG A 61 -1.67 -17.17 9.86
CA ARG A 61 -1.36 -18.41 9.12
C ARG A 61 -0.82 -18.14 7.72
N ALA A 62 -1.38 -17.15 7.01
CA ALA A 62 -0.88 -16.80 5.68
C ALA A 62 0.55 -16.24 5.74
N LEU A 63 0.84 -15.36 6.72
CA LEU A 63 2.18 -14.80 6.95
C LEU A 63 3.20 -15.89 7.32
N GLU A 64 2.84 -16.79 8.23
CA GLU A 64 3.68 -17.93 8.64
C GLU A 64 4.06 -18.79 7.42
N ARG A 65 3.09 -19.14 6.58
CA ARG A 65 3.32 -19.96 5.37
C ARG A 65 4.17 -19.25 4.33
N LEU A 66 4.02 -17.93 4.19
CA LEU A 66 4.85 -17.11 3.30
C LEU A 66 6.27 -16.90 3.85
N GLY A 67 6.51 -17.17 5.13
CA GLY A 67 7.78 -16.88 5.79
C GLY A 67 7.99 -15.38 6.00
N VAL A 68 6.91 -14.62 6.18
CA VAL A 68 6.94 -13.18 6.43
C VAL A 68 6.63 -12.93 7.90
N ASP A 69 7.53 -12.26 8.61
CA ASP A 69 7.31 -11.86 10.00
C ASP A 69 6.28 -10.72 10.07
N GLU A 70 5.29 -10.82 10.97
CA GLU A 70 4.32 -9.74 11.23
C GLU A 70 5.03 -8.45 11.65
N ALA A 71 6.22 -8.53 12.27
CA ALA A 71 7.05 -7.37 12.62
C ALA A 71 7.51 -6.55 11.40
N CYS A 72 7.33 -7.05 10.17
CA CYS A 72 7.47 -6.25 8.96
C CYS A 72 6.39 -5.16 8.85
N PHE A 73 5.33 -5.19 9.66
CA PHE A 73 4.24 -4.23 9.63
C PHE A 73 4.16 -3.51 10.99
N ASP A 74 3.99 -2.20 10.93
CA ASP A 74 3.85 -1.35 12.12
C ASP A 74 2.44 -1.40 12.71
N ASP A 75 1.46 -1.85 11.91
CA ASP A 75 0.06 -1.93 12.32
C ASP A 75 -0.72 -2.93 11.45
N VAL A 76 -1.85 -3.39 11.96
CA VAL A 76 -2.74 -4.35 11.29
C VAL A 76 -4.19 -3.88 11.39
N VAL A 77 -4.81 -3.72 10.23
CA VAL A 77 -6.25 -3.52 10.07
C VAL A 77 -6.82 -4.82 9.51
N CYS A 78 -7.47 -5.60 10.37
CA CYS A 78 -8.14 -6.85 10.01
C CYS A 78 -9.65 -6.77 10.33
N PHE A 79 -10.36 -7.88 10.16
CA PHE A 79 -11.80 -7.97 10.39
C PHE A 79 -12.23 -7.43 11.76
N GLU A 80 -11.55 -7.85 12.81
CA GLU A 80 -11.84 -7.53 14.21
C GLU A 80 -11.61 -6.04 14.47
N THR A 81 -10.52 -5.48 13.95
CA THR A 81 -10.18 -4.06 14.05
C THR A 81 -11.21 -3.18 13.33
N MET A 82 -11.77 -3.65 12.21
CA MET A 82 -12.81 -2.94 11.48
C MET A 82 -14.20 -3.07 12.12
N ASN A 83 -14.44 -4.14 12.86
CA ASN A 83 -15.76 -4.51 13.36
C ASN A 83 -15.76 -4.80 14.88
N PRO A 84 -15.22 -3.91 15.73
CA PRO A 84 -15.11 -4.16 17.16
C PRO A 84 -16.47 -4.35 17.84
N HIS A 85 -17.53 -3.77 17.28
CA HIS A 85 -18.91 -3.90 17.75
C HIS A 85 -19.43 -5.33 17.75
N LEU A 86 -18.97 -6.16 16.80
CA LEU A 86 -19.36 -7.57 16.73
C LEU A 86 -18.76 -8.42 17.86
N PHE A 87 -17.79 -7.88 18.59
CA PHE A 87 -17.08 -8.55 19.66
C PHE A 87 -17.32 -7.88 21.03
N GLY A 88 -18.39 -7.08 21.14
CA GLY A 88 -18.76 -6.40 22.38
C GLY A 88 -17.90 -5.18 22.73
N GLY A 89 -17.17 -4.63 21.76
CA GLY A 89 -16.14 -3.61 21.99
C GLY A 89 -16.63 -2.17 22.19
N ASP A 90 -17.90 -1.83 21.87
CA ASP A 90 -18.34 -0.44 21.82
C ASP A 90 -19.77 -0.15 22.35
N GLY A 91 -20.45 -1.16 22.89
CA GLY A 91 -21.79 -1.01 23.47
C GLY A 91 -22.87 -0.58 22.46
N GLN A 92 -22.58 -0.69 21.16
CA GLN A 92 -23.56 -0.45 20.10
C GLN A 92 -24.17 -1.77 19.65
N ASP A 93 -25.51 -1.82 19.63
CA ASP A 93 -26.27 -2.96 19.13
C ASP A 93 -26.35 -2.89 17.59
N ARG A 94 -25.18 -2.98 16.97
CA ARG A 94 -25.00 -2.95 15.52
C ARG A 94 -24.57 -4.32 15.04
N THR A 95 -25.08 -4.70 13.87
CA THR A 95 -24.76 -5.98 13.23
C THR A 95 -24.19 -5.78 11.83
N ASP A 96 -24.06 -4.54 11.38
CA ASP A 96 -23.56 -4.22 10.05
C ASP A 96 -22.05 -4.42 9.99
N VAL A 97 -21.59 -5.03 8.90
CA VAL A 97 -20.17 -5.34 8.73
C VAL A 97 -19.50 -4.39 7.76
N VAL A 98 -18.36 -3.87 8.19
CA VAL A 98 -17.49 -2.97 7.46
C VAL A 98 -16.31 -3.77 6.90
N LEU A 99 -16.22 -3.81 5.56
CA LEU A 99 -15.12 -4.43 4.81
C LEU A 99 -14.85 -3.67 3.51
N LYS A 100 -13.63 -3.82 2.97
CA LYS A 100 -13.33 -3.35 1.61
C LYS A 100 -14.23 -4.09 0.60
N PRO A 101 -14.78 -3.42 -0.43
CA PRO A 101 -14.45 -2.09 -0.92
C PRO A 101 -15.32 -0.95 -0.35
N SER A 102 -16.00 -1.12 0.79
CA SER A 102 -16.76 -0.02 1.37
C SER A 102 -15.83 1.17 1.68
N VAL A 103 -16.30 2.39 1.38
CA VAL A 103 -15.59 3.63 1.74
C VAL A 103 -15.39 3.70 3.25
N ASP A 104 -16.37 3.23 4.04
CA ASP A 104 -16.27 3.18 5.49
C ASP A 104 -15.11 2.30 5.95
N ALA A 105 -14.85 1.18 5.28
CA ALA A 105 -13.73 0.31 5.62
C ALA A 105 -12.39 0.99 5.39
N ILE A 106 -12.26 1.73 4.28
CA ILE A 106 -11.04 2.50 4.02
C ILE A 106 -10.88 3.63 5.04
N LEU A 107 -11.96 4.32 5.43
CA LEU A 107 -11.94 5.36 6.46
C LEU A 107 -11.55 4.81 7.83
N VAL A 108 -12.09 3.65 8.22
CA VAL A 108 -11.70 2.96 9.45
C VAL A 108 -10.23 2.59 9.39
N GLY A 109 -9.76 2.00 8.28
CA GLY A 109 -8.35 1.67 8.10
C GLY A 109 -7.43 2.89 8.23
N LEU A 110 -7.78 4.02 7.59
CA LEU A 110 -7.04 5.28 7.71
C LEU A 110 -7.01 5.82 9.14
N ARG A 111 -8.14 5.72 9.86
CA ARG A 111 -8.28 6.19 11.24
C ARG A 111 -7.43 5.37 12.20
N VAL A 112 -7.57 4.04 12.14
CA VAL A 112 -6.80 3.11 12.97
C VAL A 112 -5.31 3.30 12.68
N ALA A 113 -4.95 3.36 11.41
CA ALA A 113 -3.59 3.62 10.98
C ALA A 113 -3.08 5.01 11.38
N GLY A 114 -3.94 6.01 11.64
CA GLY A 114 -3.51 7.39 11.87
C GLY A 114 -2.76 8.00 10.67
N THR A 115 -3.12 7.64 9.44
CA THR A 115 -2.41 8.07 8.23
C THR A 115 -3.14 9.16 7.47
N ASN A 116 -2.38 10.01 6.77
CA ASN A 116 -2.94 11.01 5.86
C ASN A 116 -3.11 10.36 4.46
N PRO A 117 -4.34 10.30 3.90
CA PRO A 117 -4.59 9.66 2.60
C PRO A 117 -3.67 10.14 1.48
N ARG A 118 -3.38 11.45 1.44
CA ARG A 118 -2.55 12.05 0.38
C ARG A 118 -1.06 11.70 0.50
N ARG A 119 -0.65 11.08 1.61
CA ARG A 119 0.72 10.62 1.87
C ARG A 119 0.80 9.10 2.01
N THR A 120 -0.27 8.39 1.63
CA THR A 120 -0.36 6.94 1.79
C THR A 120 -0.53 6.28 0.43
N LEU A 121 0.29 5.26 0.19
CA LEU A 121 0.16 4.36 -0.95
C LEU A 121 -0.65 3.13 -0.51
N PHE A 122 -1.72 2.84 -1.22
CA PHE A 122 -2.58 1.69 -1.00
C PHE A 122 -2.37 0.63 -2.09
N LEU A 123 -1.94 -0.56 -1.67
CA LEU A 123 -1.70 -1.71 -2.53
C LEU A 123 -2.80 -2.75 -2.29
N ASP A 124 -3.48 -3.17 -3.36
CA ASP A 124 -4.52 -4.20 -3.30
C ASP A 124 -4.67 -4.83 -4.71
N ASP A 125 -5.11 -6.08 -4.79
CA ASP A 125 -5.34 -6.80 -6.05
C ASP A 125 -6.77 -6.61 -6.58
N SER A 126 -7.68 -6.10 -5.75
CA SER A 126 -9.05 -5.80 -6.13
C SER A 126 -9.18 -4.37 -6.68
N GLU A 127 -9.59 -4.26 -7.94
CA GLU A 127 -9.92 -2.96 -8.56
C GLU A 127 -10.98 -2.18 -7.78
N ARG A 128 -11.94 -2.87 -7.14
CA ARG A 128 -12.96 -2.21 -6.33
C ARG A 128 -12.36 -1.62 -5.06
N ASN A 129 -11.43 -2.32 -4.42
CA ASN A 129 -10.73 -1.81 -3.24
C ASN A 129 -9.89 -0.59 -3.64
N ILE A 130 -9.15 -0.70 -4.74
CA ILE A 130 -8.37 0.40 -5.32
C ILE A 130 -9.24 1.62 -5.62
N ALA A 131 -10.41 1.44 -6.23
CA ALA A 131 -11.34 2.53 -6.50
C ALA A 131 -11.83 3.23 -5.22
N ALA A 132 -12.18 2.45 -4.18
CA ALA A 132 -12.59 2.99 -2.90
C ALA A 132 -11.47 3.80 -2.23
N GLY A 133 -10.23 3.30 -2.28
CA GLY A 133 -9.09 4.04 -1.78
C GLY A 133 -8.84 5.34 -2.55
N LYS A 134 -8.89 5.26 -3.88
CA LYS A 134 -8.71 6.40 -4.78
C LYS A 134 -9.73 7.52 -4.51
N ALA A 135 -10.98 7.16 -4.25
CA ALA A 135 -12.05 8.11 -3.94
C ALA A 135 -11.77 8.94 -2.66
N LEU A 136 -10.96 8.42 -1.74
CA LEU A 136 -10.55 9.11 -0.52
C LEU A 136 -9.19 9.84 -0.64
N GLY A 137 -8.62 9.88 -1.85
CA GLY A 137 -7.38 10.58 -2.14
C GLY A 137 -6.11 9.79 -1.81
N LEU A 138 -6.21 8.48 -1.61
CA LEU A 138 -5.04 7.60 -1.56
C LEU A 138 -4.33 7.56 -2.92
N ARG A 139 -3.01 7.42 -2.88
CA ARG A 139 -2.25 6.96 -4.04
C ARG A 139 -2.43 5.45 -4.13
N THR A 140 -2.65 4.89 -5.32
CA THR A 140 -3.07 3.49 -5.45
C THR A 140 -2.20 2.68 -6.39
N ALA A 141 -1.90 1.44 -6.01
CA ALA A 141 -1.19 0.48 -6.86
C ALA A 141 -1.96 -0.84 -6.92
N LEU A 142 -2.46 -1.17 -8.12
CA LEU A 142 -3.16 -2.42 -8.37
C LEU A 142 -2.15 -3.54 -8.62
N VAL A 143 -2.15 -4.56 -7.76
CA VAL A 143 -1.20 -5.69 -7.84
C VAL A 143 -1.83 -6.88 -8.57
N GLY A 144 -1.04 -7.65 -9.32
CA GLY A 144 -1.53 -8.79 -10.11
C GLY A 144 -2.04 -8.41 -11.51
N LYS A 145 -1.82 -7.17 -11.95
CA LYS A 145 -2.30 -6.66 -13.24
C LYS A 145 -1.18 -5.96 -14.00
N ARG A 146 -1.12 -6.18 -15.30
CA ARG A 146 -0.17 -5.49 -16.21
C ARG A 146 -0.66 -4.13 -16.68
N VAL A 147 -1.98 -3.97 -16.77
CA VAL A 147 -2.62 -2.77 -17.30
C VAL A 147 -3.25 -2.00 -16.16
N ARG A 148 -3.01 -0.69 -16.15
CA ARG A 148 -3.57 0.25 -15.19
C ARG A 148 -5.07 0.44 -15.44
N SER A 149 -5.88 0.31 -14.40
CA SER A 149 -7.27 0.77 -14.43
C SER A 149 -7.35 2.30 -14.35
N LYS A 150 -8.54 2.88 -14.51
CA LYS A 150 -8.70 4.34 -14.38
C LYS A 150 -8.46 4.81 -12.94
N GLU A 151 -8.70 3.93 -11.98
CA GLU A 151 -8.68 4.20 -10.54
C GLU A 151 -7.33 3.87 -9.88
N ALA A 152 -6.45 3.15 -10.57
CA ALA A 152 -5.10 2.83 -10.10
C ALA A 152 -4.08 3.88 -10.58
N ASP A 153 -3.23 4.42 -9.72
CA ASP A 153 -2.10 5.26 -10.15
C ASP A 153 -0.97 4.40 -10.79
N TYR A 154 -0.80 3.20 -10.25
CA TYR A 154 0.19 2.21 -10.69
C TYR A 154 -0.46 0.84 -10.92
N ALA A 155 0.12 0.05 -11.82
CA ALA A 155 -0.18 -1.37 -11.98
C ALA A 155 1.10 -2.18 -11.87
N LEU A 156 1.06 -3.23 -11.06
CA LEU A 156 2.19 -4.12 -10.80
C LEU A 156 1.75 -5.54 -11.14
N GLU A 157 2.48 -6.24 -12.00
CA GLU A 157 2.19 -7.65 -12.25
C GLU A 157 2.44 -8.49 -11.00
N THR A 158 3.49 -8.14 -10.25
CA THR A 158 3.82 -8.76 -8.96
C THR A 158 4.27 -7.68 -7.98
N ILE A 159 4.09 -7.92 -6.68
CA ILE A 159 4.59 -7.02 -5.63
C ILE A 159 6.12 -6.86 -5.70
N GLY A 160 6.84 -7.87 -6.20
CA GLY A 160 8.28 -7.81 -6.45
C GLY A 160 8.72 -6.66 -7.38
N SER A 161 7.81 -6.11 -8.17
CA SER A 161 8.10 -4.99 -9.08
C SER A 161 7.97 -3.61 -8.41
N LEU A 162 7.60 -3.56 -7.13
CA LEU A 162 7.28 -2.31 -6.42
C LEU A 162 8.44 -1.31 -6.42
N GLN A 163 9.66 -1.75 -6.11
CA GLN A 163 10.83 -0.87 -6.06
C GLN A 163 11.16 -0.25 -7.42
N ARG A 164 10.98 -1.01 -8.51
CA ARG A 164 11.18 -0.51 -9.88
C ARG A 164 10.09 0.49 -10.28
N ALA A 165 8.84 0.20 -9.93
CA ALA A 165 7.71 1.00 -10.34
C ALA A 165 7.54 2.29 -9.52
N ILE A 166 7.93 2.26 -8.25
CA ILE A 166 7.74 3.34 -7.28
C ILE A 166 9.02 3.50 -6.42
N PRO A 167 10.17 3.84 -7.02
CA PRO A 167 11.45 3.95 -6.32
C PRO A 167 11.47 5.05 -5.26
N GLU A 168 10.55 6.02 -5.32
CA GLU A 168 10.43 7.08 -4.32
C GLU A 168 10.07 6.56 -2.92
N ILE A 169 9.50 5.35 -2.84
CA ILE A 169 9.34 4.62 -1.57
C ILE A 169 10.73 4.39 -0.97
N TRP A 170 11.77 4.03 -1.71
CA TRP A 170 13.11 3.86 -1.14
C TRP A 170 13.91 5.17 -0.98
N GLY A 171 13.28 6.33 -1.19
CA GLY A 171 13.99 7.62 -1.21
C GLY A 171 14.88 7.81 -2.45
N VAL A 172 14.73 6.95 -3.45
CA VAL A 172 15.45 7.05 -4.73
C VAL A 172 14.60 7.84 -5.71
N ALA A 173 15.15 8.89 -6.31
CA ALA A 173 14.45 9.64 -7.34
C ALA A 173 14.18 8.75 -8.57
N ALA A 174 13.02 8.94 -9.21
CA ALA A 174 12.50 8.09 -10.31
C ALA A 174 13.35 8.02 -11.59
N GLY A 175 14.57 8.57 -11.61
CA GLY A 175 15.49 8.58 -12.75
C GLY A 175 16.84 7.91 -12.51
N ALA A 176 17.06 7.22 -11.38
CA ALA A 176 18.35 6.60 -11.08
C ALA A 176 18.50 5.15 -11.58
N VAL A 177 17.49 4.60 -12.25
CA VAL A 177 17.45 3.18 -12.66
C VAL A 177 17.20 3.10 -14.16
N ASP A 178 18.16 3.57 -14.96
CA ASP A 178 18.48 3.10 -16.32
C ASP A 178 19.78 3.79 -16.83
N GLY A 179 20.86 3.02 -17.05
CA GLY A 179 22.10 3.38 -17.80
C GLY A 179 23.20 4.12 -17.02
N GLU A 180 24.29 3.48 -16.55
CA GLU A 180 25.54 3.05 -17.24
C GLU A 180 26.74 4.01 -17.11
N LEU A 181 27.93 3.39 -17.23
CA LEU A 181 29.30 3.88 -17.05
C LEU A 181 29.68 5.25 -17.69
N GLN A 182 30.74 5.81 -17.08
CA GLN A 182 31.74 6.81 -17.51
C GLN A 182 31.57 8.26 -17.02
N PRO A 183 32.65 8.89 -16.50
CA PRO A 183 32.64 10.27 -16.03
C PRO A 183 32.62 11.24 -17.23
N ASP A 184 31.64 12.13 -17.23
CA ASP A 184 31.36 13.06 -18.32
C ASP A 184 32.26 14.31 -18.22
N HIS A 185 33.19 14.48 -19.17
CA HIS A 185 34.17 15.58 -19.25
C HIS A 185 33.58 16.94 -19.67
N ASN A 186 32.29 17.18 -19.45
CA ASN A 186 31.58 18.36 -19.96
C ASN A 186 31.24 19.44 -18.91
N VAL A 187 31.64 19.26 -17.65
CA VAL A 187 31.40 20.25 -16.58
C VAL A 187 32.26 21.52 -16.76
N GLU A 188 33.45 21.41 -17.35
CA GLU A 188 34.38 22.55 -17.48
C GLU A 188 33.98 23.53 -18.60
N LYS A 189 33.44 23.04 -19.72
CA LYS A 189 33.06 23.92 -20.86
C LYS A 189 31.89 24.85 -20.53
N ASN A 190 30.90 24.38 -19.77
CA ASN A 190 29.75 25.20 -19.39
C ASN A 190 30.08 26.28 -18.34
N LYS A 191 31.16 26.10 -17.57
CA LYS A 191 31.63 27.13 -16.62
C LYS A 191 32.38 28.25 -17.34
N SER A 192 33.12 27.93 -18.41
CA SER A 192 33.86 28.91 -19.22
C SER A 192 32.94 29.87 -19.98
N MET A 193 31.86 29.37 -20.59
CA MET A 193 30.94 30.22 -21.37
C MET A 193 30.14 31.21 -20.52
N ARG A 194 29.84 30.88 -19.25
CA ARG A 194 29.16 31.80 -18.33
C ARG A 194 30.07 32.91 -17.82
N ALA A 195 31.36 32.63 -17.60
CA ALA A 195 32.32 33.62 -17.16
C ALA A 195 32.63 34.69 -18.24
N GLU A 196 32.60 34.31 -19.53
CA GLU A 196 32.80 35.26 -20.62
C GLU A 196 31.62 36.23 -20.79
N LEU A 197 30.38 35.74 -20.60
CA LEU A 197 29.17 36.56 -20.78
C LEU A 197 29.01 37.66 -19.72
N ASP A 198 29.42 37.40 -18.47
CA ASP A 198 29.33 38.36 -17.37
C ASP A 198 30.39 39.48 -17.45
N SER A 199 31.42 39.32 -18.30
CA SER A 199 32.47 40.33 -18.50
C SER A 199 32.09 41.47 -19.45
N VAL A 200 31.03 41.29 -20.25
CA VAL A 200 30.68 42.17 -21.38
C VAL A 200 29.70 43.29 -21.00
N ILE A 201 29.11 43.26 -19.81
CA ILE A 201 28.13 44.27 -19.37
C ILE A 201 28.77 45.20 -18.33
N GLN A 202 29.34 46.32 -18.80
CA GLN A 202 29.64 47.47 -17.95
C GLN A 202 28.64 48.60 -18.28
N PRO A 203 27.78 49.03 -17.32
CA PRO A 203 26.89 50.15 -17.54
C PRO A 203 27.65 51.49 -17.53
N THR A 204 27.41 52.32 -18.54
CA THR A 204 27.98 53.67 -18.64
C THR A 204 27.31 54.60 -17.63
N SER A 205 28.10 55.23 -16.77
CA SER A 205 27.62 56.25 -15.83
C SER A 205 27.21 57.53 -16.56
N ILE A 206 25.99 58.00 -16.30
CA ILE A 206 25.50 59.32 -16.72
C ILE A 206 25.75 60.28 -15.54
N GLN A 207 26.58 61.30 -15.74
CA GLN A 207 26.74 62.40 -14.78
C GLN A 207 25.59 63.41 -14.95
N ALA A 208 25.03 63.86 -13.82
CA ALA A 208 24.07 64.96 -13.73
C ALA A 208 24.76 66.32 -13.68
#